data_AF-A0A0D0D4A6-F1
#
_entry.id   AF-A0A0D0D4A6-F1
#
_cell.length_a   1.000
_cell.length_b   1.000
_cell.length_c   1.000
_cell.angle_alpha   90.00
_cell.angle_beta   90.00
_cell.angle_gamma   90.00
#
_symmetry.space_group_name_H-M   'P 1'
#
loop_
_entity.id
_entity.type
_entity.pdbx_description
1 polymer ?
#
loop_
_entity_poly.entity_id
_entity_poly.type
_entity_poly.pdbx_seq_one_letter_code
_entity_poly.pdbx_strand_id
1 'polypeptide(L)'
;MDILNETHDFKRLHDRRGSLSGVGGTGKQTFTLRVLWPGYEPFSKTLSTKNWAKQRSAITRGKLGEFVAAAIRDLFKKYRNKAYDRDYASWNVGPNGIQLQDIVLVAVHHVSKDSWQPELCLLHPRR
;
A
#
# COMPACT_ATOMS: atom_id res chain seq x y z
N MET A 1 -7.30 19.77 -8.58
CA MET A 1 -7.62 19.29 -7.23
C MET A 1 -6.51 18.34 -6.82
N ASP A 2 -5.44 18.90 -6.25
CA ASP A 2 -4.29 18.13 -5.76
C ASP A 2 -4.68 17.42 -4.46
N ILE A 3 -4.83 16.09 -4.54
CA ILE A 3 -5.24 15.23 -3.40
C ILE A 3 -4.05 14.96 -2.45
N LEU A 4 -2.94 15.69 -2.61
CA LEU A 4 -1.71 15.51 -1.84
C LEU A 4 -1.33 16.71 -0.96
N ASN A 5 -2.16 17.76 -0.93
CA ASN A 5 -1.81 19.00 -0.22
C ASN A 5 -2.33 19.11 1.22
N GLU A 6 -2.69 18.00 1.87
CA GLU A 6 -2.89 18.01 3.33
C GLU A 6 -1.60 17.61 4.03
N THR A 7 -0.91 18.62 4.53
CA THR A 7 0.26 18.57 5.41
C THR A 7 -0.03 17.76 6.66
N HIS A 8 0.06 16.44 6.56
CA HIS A 8 0.20 15.56 7.71
C HIS A 8 1.69 15.25 7.91
N ASP A 9 2.13 15.17 9.16
CA ASP A 9 3.52 14.92 9.55
C ASP A 9 4.00 13.56 8.98
N PHE A 10 4.50 13.56 7.75
CA PHE A 10 4.97 12.37 7.05
C PHE A 10 6.34 11.98 7.60
N LYS A 11 6.36 11.08 8.59
CA LYS A 11 7.62 10.45 9.03
C LYS A 11 8.16 9.55 7.92
N ARG A 12 9.05 10.11 7.11
CA ARG A 12 9.84 9.39 6.11
C ARG A 12 10.60 8.26 6.79
N LEU A 13 10.55 7.06 6.20
CA LEU A 13 11.25 5.89 6.72
C LEU A 13 12.76 6.07 6.54
N HIS A 14 13.41 6.81 7.44
CA HIS A 14 14.86 6.92 7.47
C HIS A 14 15.49 5.59 7.87
N ASP A 15 16.64 5.34 7.25
CA ASP A 15 17.44 4.14 7.40
C ASP A 15 17.84 3.95 8.87
N ARG A 16 17.05 3.13 9.58
CA ARG A 16 17.39 2.60 10.89
C ARG A 16 17.16 1.12 10.85
N ARG A 17 18.22 0.38 11.16
CA ARG A 17 18.22 -1.00 11.67
C ARG A 17 17.53 -1.04 13.05
N GLY A 18 16.33 -0.48 13.15
CA GLY A 18 15.55 -0.31 14.36
C GLY A 18 14.20 -0.97 14.16
N SER A 19 13.93 -1.98 14.99
CA SER A 19 12.59 -2.52 15.22
C SER A 19 11.55 -1.41 15.19
N LEU A 20 10.38 -1.65 14.58
CA LEU A 20 9.22 -0.77 14.66
C LEU A 20 8.73 -0.76 16.12
N SER A 21 9.41 -0.03 16.98
CA SER A 21 9.14 0.06 18.41
C SER A 21 7.88 0.89 18.62
N GLY A 22 6.77 0.19 18.85
CA GLY A 22 5.49 0.80 19.20
C GLY A 22 4.41 -0.18 19.64
N VAL A 23 4.71 -1.47 19.82
CA VAL A 23 3.69 -2.47 20.17
C VAL A 23 4.18 -3.38 21.29
N GLY A 24 4.24 -2.82 22.49
CA GLY A 24 4.16 -3.60 23.72
C GLY A 24 2.70 -3.98 23.96
N GLY A 25 2.30 -5.17 23.54
CA GLY A 25 0.97 -5.70 23.79
C GLY A 25 0.84 -7.12 23.28
N THR A 26 0.55 -8.06 24.17
CA THR A 26 0.32 -9.49 23.90
C THR A 26 -1.02 -9.72 23.17
N GLY A 27 -1.18 -9.13 21.99
CA GLY A 27 -2.39 -9.21 21.17
C GLY A 27 -2.07 -9.49 19.71
N LYS A 28 -3.06 -9.99 18.94
CA LYS A 28 -2.94 -10.11 17.49
C LYS A 28 -2.54 -8.74 16.94
N GLN A 29 -1.35 -8.61 16.37
CA GLN A 29 -1.07 -7.48 15.50
C GLN A 29 -1.76 -7.77 14.17
N THR A 30 -2.63 -6.86 13.75
CA THR A 30 -3.19 -6.87 12.40
C THR A 30 -2.76 -5.57 11.77
N PHE A 31 -2.30 -5.61 10.53
CA PHE A 31 -1.98 -4.39 9.78
C PHE A 31 -2.85 -4.36 8.54
N THR A 32 -3.48 -3.21 8.28
CA THR A 32 -4.35 -2.98 7.14
C THR A 32 -3.67 -2.04 6.18
N LEU A 33 -3.43 -2.50 4.96
CA LEU A 33 -3.00 -1.65 3.86
C LEU A 33 -4.23 -1.01 3.23
N ARG A 34 -4.17 0.30 3.01
CA ARG A 34 -5.20 1.06 2.30
C ARG A 34 -4.59 1.63 1.02
N VAL A 35 -5.27 1.42 -0.10
CA VAL A 35 -4.85 1.93 -1.40
C VAL A 35 -6.02 2.67 -2.02
N LEU A 36 -5.78 3.93 -2.36
CA LEU A 36 -6.70 4.74 -3.16
C LEU A 36 -6.15 4.73 -4.58
N TRP A 37 -6.98 4.28 -5.52
CA TRP A 37 -6.62 4.24 -6.93
C TRP A 37 -7.62 5.11 -7.69
N PRO A 38 -7.18 6.16 -8.42
CA PRO A 38 -8.11 7.09 -9.06
C PRO A 38 -9.07 6.39 -10.01
N GLY A 39 -10.34 6.79 -9.96
CA GLY A 39 -11.42 6.19 -10.76
C GLY A 39 -11.98 4.86 -10.25
N TYR A 40 -11.50 4.34 -9.12
CA TYR A 40 -12.00 3.11 -8.51
C TYR A 40 -12.36 3.30 -7.03
N GLU A 41 -13.15 2.35 -6.51
CA GLU A 41 -13.47 2.29 -5.09
C GLU A 41 -12.20 2.11 -4.22
N PRO A 42 -12.18 2.60 -2.96
CA PRO A 42 -11.08 2.33 -2.04
C PRO A 42 -10.80 0.83 -1.88
N PHE A 43 -9.53 0.45 -1.93
CA PHE A 43 -9.08 -0.92 -1.72
C PHE A 43 -8.41 -1.06 -0.36
N SER A 44 -8.74 -2.10 0.39
CA SER A 44 -8.05 -2.44 1.63
C SER A 44 -7.71 -3.91 1.70
N LYS A 45 -6.57 -4.21 2.32
CA LYS A 45 -6.15 -5.59 2.60
C LYS A 45 -5.58 -5.68 4.00
N THR A 46 -6.17 -6.53 4.82
CA THR A 46 -5.69 -6.77 6.19
C THR A 46 -4.84 -8.01 6.26
N LEU A 47 -3.74 -7.88 6.97
CA LEU A 47 -2.78 -8.93 7.24
C LEU A 47 -2.86 -9.31 8.71
N SER A 48 -3.08 -10.59 8.99
CA SER A 48 -3.01 -11.11 10.36
C SER A 48 -1.59 -11.56 10.67
N THR A 49 -0.94 -10.96 11.67
CA THR A 49 0.40 -11.38 12.10
C THR A 49 0.41 -12.60 13.01
N LYS A 50 -0.75 -13.22 13.28
CA LYS A 50 -0.82 -14.47 14.09
C LYS A 50 0.17 -15.54 13.62
N ASN A 51 0.42 -15.61 12.31
CA ASN A 51 1.36 -16.57 11.73
C ASN A 51 2.82 -16.12 11.84
N TRP A 52 3.10 -14.84 12.05
CA TRP A 52 4.45 -14.33 12.33
C TRP A 52 4.79 -14.36 13.80
N ALA A 53 3.82 -14.26 14.72
CA ALA A 53 4.08 -14.32 16.16
C ALA A 53 4.79 -15.61 16.63
N LYS A 54 4.76 -16.70 15.84
CA LYS A 54 5.57 -17.91 16.10
C LYS A 54 7.08 -17.65 15.98
N GLN A 55 7.50 -16.69 15.15
CA GLN A 55 8.84 -16.10 15.17
C GLN A 55 8.73 -14.73 15.85
N ARG A 56 9.21 -14.61 17.09
CA ARG A 56 9.18 -13.40 17.94
C ARG A 56 9.87 -12.13 17.36
N SER A 57 10.06 -12.03 16.05
CA SER A 57 10.69 -10.92 15.36
C SER A 57 9.68 -9.88 14.90
N ALA A 58 10.02 -8.61 15.06
CA ALA A 58 9.32 -7.49 14.45
C ALA A 58 9.19 -7.69 12.93
N ILE A 59 8.11 -7.18 12.33
CA ILE A 59 7.92 -7.22 10.87
C ILE A 59 9.09 -6.50 10.19
N THR A 60 9.78 -7.19 9.27
CA THR A 60 10.87 -6.60 8.51
C THR A 60 10.33 -5.77 7.34
N ARG A 61 11.12 -4.81 6.85
CA ARG A 61 10.78 -4.03 5.64
C ARG A 61 10.55 -4.93 4.42
N GLY A 62 11.36 -5.99 4.26
CA GLY A 62 11.19 -6.97 3.19
C GLY A 62 9.82 -7.65 3.25
N LYS A 63 9.37 -8.03 4.46
CA LYS A 63 8.07 -8.66 4.62
C LYS A 63 6.91 -7.70 4.40
N LEU A 64 7.05 -6.45 4.84
CA LEU A 64 6.09 -5.40 4.51
C LEU A 64 6.02 -5.18 2.99
N GLY A 65 7.16 -5.14 2.31
CA GLY A 65 7.24 -5.05 0.85
C GLY A 65 6.54 -6.20 0.13
N GLU A 66 6.78 -7.45 0.55
CA GLU A 66 6.05 -8.61 0.01
C GLU A 66 4.54 -8.49 0.20
N PHE A 67 4.11 -8.04 1.38
CA PHE A 67 2.69 -7.85 1.65
C PHE A 67 2.08 -6.76 0.76
N VAL A 68 2.76 -5.63 0.63
CA VAL A 68 2.34 -4.53 -0.27
C VAL A 68 2.27 -5.04 -1.71
N ALA A 69 3.29 -5.72 -2.21
CA ALA A 69 3.30 -6.28 -3.56
C ALA A 69 2.12 -7.25 -3.79
N ALA A 70 1.83 -8.12 -2.81
CA ALA A 70 0.69 -9.01 -2.88
C ALA A 70 -0.65 -8.25 -2.84
N ALA A 71 -0.74 -7.14 -2.11
CA ALA A 71 -1.93 -6.30 -2.07
C ALA A 71 -2.17 -5.56 -3.40
N ILE A 72 -1.13 -4.97 -3.99
CA ILE A 72 -1.21 -4.28 -5.29
C ILE A 72 -1.58 -5.28 -6.39
N ARG A 73 -0.99 -6.47 -6.40
CA ARG A 73 -1.38 -7.54 -7.35
C ARG A 73 -2.87 -7.89 -7.25
N ASP A 74 -3.41 -7.98 -6.04
CA ASP A 74 -4.82 -8.32 -5.84
C ASP A 74 -5.74 -7.15 -6.21
N LEU A 75 -5.34 -5.90 -5.93
CA LEU A 75 -6.01 -4.70 -6.43
C LEU A 75 -6.11 -4.73 -7.96
N PHE A 76 -5.00 -4.99 -8.64
CA PHE A 76 -4.97 -5.03 -10.10
C PHE A 76 -5.85 -6.13 -10.65
N LYS A 77 -5.84 -7.33 -10.04
CA LYS A 77 -6.77 -8.41 -10.39
C LYS A 77 -8.23 -8.01 -10.20
N LYS A 78 -8.55 -7.33 -9.11
CA LYS A 78 -9.91 -6.87 -8.79
C LYS A 78 -10.40 -5.83 -9.80
N TYR A 79 -9.54 -4.89 -10.22
CA TYR A 79 -9.92 -3.71 -11.00
C TYR A 79 -9.77 -3.88 -12.52
N ARG A 80 -9.01 -4.87 -12.98
CA ARG A 80 -8.78 -5.16 -14.42
C ARG A 80 -10.05 -5.24 -15.27
N ASN A 81 -11.16 -5.73 -14.71
CA ASN A 81 -12.42 -5.92 -15.40
C ASN A 81 -13.56 -5.07 -14.81
N LYS A 82 -13.25 -4.12 -13.92
CA LYS A 82 -14.27 -3.23 -13.34
C LYS A 82 -14.40 -1.95 -14.14
N ALA A 83 -15.61 -1.43 -14.20
CA ALA A 83 -15.86 -0.07 -14.66
C ALA A 83 -15.13 0.92 -13.74
N TYR A 84 -14.65 2.00 -14.34
CA TYR A 84 -13.97 3.11 -13.67
C TYR A 84 -14.65 4.42 -14.05
N ASP A 85 -14.43 5.44 -13.21
CA ASP A 85 -14.87 6.79 -13.50
C ASP A 85 -14.11 7.37 -14.70
N ARG A 86 -14.85 7.86 -15.70
CA ARG A 86 -14.30 8.35 -16.97
C ARG A 86 -13.45 9.60 -16.79
N ASP A 87 -13.68 10.39 -15.74
CA ASP A 87 -12.86 11.56 -15.44
C ASP A 87 -11.42 11.18 -15.06
N TYR A 88 -11.21 9.92 -14.65
CA TYR A 88 -9.92 9.34 -14.30
C TYR A 88 -9.47 8.26 -15.29
N ALA A 89 -9.88 8.34 -16.56
CA ALA A 89 -9.59 7.32 -17.56
C ALA A 89 -8.09 7.02 -17.76
N SER A 90 -7.20 8.00 -17.54
CA SER A 90 -5.74 7.82 -17.60
C SER A 90 -5.20 6.88 -16.50
N TRP A 91 -6.00 6.63 -15.47
CA TRP A 91 -5.71 5.72 -14.35
C TRP A 91 -6.39 4.36 -14.48
N ASN A 92 -6.99 4.03 -15.63
CA ASN A 92 -7.62 2.73 -15.82
C ASN A 92 -6.63 1.56 -15.57
N VAL A 93 -7.09 0.48 -14.95
CA VAL A 93 -6.29 -0.72 -14.69
C VAL A 93 -6.62 -1.78 -15.74
N GLY A 94 -5.59 -2.35 -16.38
CA GLY A 94 -5.77 -3.49 -17.29
C GLY A 94 -4.90 -3.45 -18.55
N PRO A 95 -5.17 -4.32 -19.53
CA PRO A 95 -4.35 -4.46 -20.74
C PRO A 95 -4.20 -3.16 -21.54
N ASN A 96 -5.27 -2.36 -21.58
CA ASN A 96 -5.31 -1.07 -22.28
C ASN A 96 -5.07 0.11 -21.32
N GLY A 97 -4.47 -0.15 -20.16
CA GLY A 97 -4.31 0.81 -19.08
C GLY A 97 -3.01 0.62 -18.32
N ILE A 98 -3.03 0.89 -17.02
CA ILE A 98 -1.91 0.67 -16.12
C ILE A 98 -1.86 -0.82 -15.79
N GLN A 99 -0.68 -1.42 -15.98
CA GLN A 99 -0.39 -2.81 -15.64
C GLN A 99 0.50 -2.89 -14.40
N LEU A 100 0.58 -4.08 -13.81
CA LEU A 100 1.34 -4.28 -12.57
C LEU A 100 2.84 -3.96 -12.78
N GLN A 101 3.39 -4.26 -13.95
CA GLN A 101 4.79 -3.95 -14.28
C GLN A 101 5.07 -2.45 -14.41
N ASP A 102 4.04 -1.62 -14.53
CA ASP A 102 4.19 -0.17 -14.62
C ASP A 102 4.31 0.49 -13.24
N ILE A 103 4.22 -0.28 -12.15
CA ILE A 103 4.14 0.25 -10.78
C ILE A 103 5.42 0.04 -10.02
N VAL A 104 5.87 1.12 -9.39
CA VAL A 104 6.98 1.14 -8.44
C VAL A 104 6.46 1.54 -7.07
N LEU A 105 6.86 0.79 -6.05
CA LEU A 105 6.64 1.16 -4.65
C LEU A 105 7.71 2.18 -4.22
N VAL A 106 7.30 3.39 -3.90
CA VAL A 106 8.20 4.49 -3.50
C VAL A 106 8.40 4.51 -1.99
N ALA A 107 7.28 4.45 -1.24
CA ALA A 107 7.28 4.49 0.21
C ALA A 107 6.08 3.75 0.79
N VAL A 108 6.11 3.50 2.10
CA VAL A 108 4.95 3.02 2.85
C VAL A 108 4.82 3.89 4.10
N HIS A 109 3.67 4.53 4.23
CA HIS A 109 3.36 5.49 5.28
C HIS A 109 2.51 4.84 6.36
N HIS A 110 2.83 5.10 7.63
CA HIS A 110 1.98 4.72 8.75
C HIS A 110 0.98 5.84 9.01
N VAL A 111 -0.30 5.58 8.72
CA VAL A 111 -1.36 6.62 8.71
C VAL A 111 -2.08 6.68 10.06
N SER A 112 -2.31 5.53 10.68
CA SER A 112 -2.93 5.43 12.00
C SER A 112 -2.59 4.08 12.62
N LYS A 113 -3.03 3.85 13.87
CA LYS A 113 -2.85 2.56 14.55
C LYS A 113 -3.32 1.44 13.63
N ASP A 114 -2.39 0.57 13.26
CA ASP A 114 -2.59 -0.59 12.39
C ASP A 114 -2.96 -0.28 10.92
N SER A 115 -2.85 0.97 10.48
CA SER A 115 -3.18 1.39 9.11
C SER A 115 -1.96 1.93 8.37
N TRP A 116 -1.68 1.33 7.21
CA TRP A 116 -0.56 1.67 6.36
C TRP A 116 -1.05 2.03 4.96
N GLN A 117 -0.36 2.97 4.31
CA GLN A 117 -0.68 3.40 2.95
C GLN A 117 0.58 3.35 2.08
N PRO A 118 0.58 2.63 0.96
CA PRO A 118 1.70 2.64 0.05
C PRO A 118 1.65 3.90 -0.81
N GLU A 119 2.82 4.45 -1.08
CA GLU A 119 3.04 5.47 -2.10
C GLU A 119 3.56 4.78 -3.36
N LEU A 120 2.84 4.95 -4.47
CA LEU A 120 3.10 4.29 -5.73
C LEU A 120 3.46 5.33 -6.79
N CYS A 121 4.38 5.01 -7.68
CA CYS A 121 4.59 5.78 -8.90
C CYS A 121 4.51 4.90 -10.14
N LEU A 122 4.33 5.56 -11.28
CA LEU A 122 4.44 4.93 -12.58
C LEU A 122 5.91 4.91 -13.03
N LEU A 123 6.36 3.76 -13.53
CA LEU A 123 7.71 3.58 -14.05
C LEU A 123 7.99 4.52 -15.24
N HIS A 124 6.97 4.81 -16.03
CA HIS A 124 7.06 5.71 -17.17
C HIS A 124 6.01 6.83 -17.03
N PRO A 125 6.40 8.10 -17.20
CA PRO A 125 5.45 9.20 -17.28
C PRO A 125 4.46 8.97 -18.42
N ARG A 126 3.17 9.19 -18.15
CA ARG A 126 2.14 9.21 -19.19
C ARG A 126 2.20 10.58 -19.90
N ARG A 127 2.11 10.58 -21.24
CA ARG A 127 1.95 11.79 -22.06
C ARG A 127 0.50 12.21 -22.12
#